data_AF-A0A7C2F3W4-F1
#
_entry.id   AF-A0A7C2F3W4-F1
#
_cell.length_a   1.000
_cell.length_b   1.000
_cell.length_c   1.000
_cell.angle_alpha   90.00
_cell.angle_beta   90.00
_cell.angle_gamma   90.00
#
_symmetry.space_group_name_H-M   'P 1'
#
loop_
_entity.id
_entity.type
_entity.pdbx_description
1 polymer ?
#
loop_
_entity_poly.entity_id
_entity_poly.type
_entity_poly.pdbx_seq_one_letter_code
_entity_poly.pdbx_strand_id
1 'polypeptide(L)'
;GGFGMAEETGRIINDAIRAGAADRLGMGESLGRALHEMAPPHARVSLLWSAYDAGLPVTVHVAIGTDIVHIHPNADGAATGQTSHQDFRLLCSIVRELDGGGVYLNLGSAVVLPEVFLKCVTVVRNLGYRLQDFTTANFDFIQHYRPMTNVVRRPVAGSGRGFSFTGHHEILIPLLAASIKSTSSHS
;
A
#
# COMPACT_ATOMS: atom_id res chain seq x y z
N GLY A 1 -18.00 22.03 -12.98
CA GLY A 1 -16.69 22.41 -12.41
C GLY A 1 -15.66 21.43 -12.93
N GLY A 2 -14.63 21.92 -13.64
CA GLY A 2 -13.70 21.11 -14.43
C GLY A 2 -12.43 20.67 -13.69
N PHE A 3 -12.54 20.34 -12.40
CA PHE A 3 -11.47 19.69 -11.64
C PHE A 3 -12.07 18.45 -10.96
N GLY A 4 -11.57 17.26 -11.33
CA GLY A 4 -11.93 15.99 -10.68
C GLY A 4 -13.10 15.21 -11.27
N MET A 5 -13.68 15.64 -12.38
CA MET A 5 -14.84 14.98 -13.02
C MET A 5 -14.46 14.40 -14.38
N ALA A 6 -13.57 13.41 -14.42
CA ALA A 6 -13.73 12.39 -15.45
C ALA A 6 -14.82 11.45 -14.91
N GLU A 7 -16.09 11.77 -15.21
CA GLU A 7 -17.27 10.96 -14.85
C GLU A 7 -17.01 9.47 -15.11
N GLU A 8 -16.33 9.19 -16.22
CA GLU A 8 -15.92 7.86 -16.63
C GLU A 8 -14.94 7.20 -15.62
N THR A 9 -13.86 7.87 -15.22
CA THR A 9 -12.87 7.30 -14.28
C THR A 9 -13.47 7.08 -12.90
N GLY A 10 -14.23 8.05 -12.39
CA GLY A 10 -14.89 7.94 -11.08
C GLY A 10 -15.90 6.79 -11.04
N ARG A 11 -16.65 6.61 -12.12
CA ARG A 11 -17.57 5.49 -12.28
C ARG A 11 -16.81 4.15 -12.37
N ILE A 12 -15.79 4.04 -13.23
CA ILE A 12 -15.01 2.80 -13.41
C ILE A 12 -14.41 2.31 -12.09
N ILE A 13 -13.79 3.20 -11.32
CA ILE A 13 -13.20 2.84 -10.03
C ILE A 13 -14.27 2.33 -9.06
N ASN A 14 -15.39 3.05 -8.94
CA ASN A 14 -16.46 2.65 -8.03
C ASN A 14 -17.16 1.35 -8.46
N ASP A 15 -17.34 1.11 -9.76
CA ASP A 15 -17.88 -0.15 -10.27
C ASP A 15 -16.94 -1.33 -9.99
N ALA A 16 -15.63 -1.13 -10.16
CA ALA A 16 -14.63 -2.13 -9.80
C ALA A 16 -14.64 -2.44 -8.29
N ILE A 17 -14.80 -1.42 -7.43
CA ILE A 17 -14.94 -1.60 -5.98
C ILE A 17 -16.20 -2.42 -5.65
N ARG A 18 -17.35 -2.11 -6.28
CA ARG A 18 -18.61 -2.84 -6.08
C ARG A 18 -18.52 -4.29 -6.56
N ALA A 19 -17.93 -4.53 -7.72
CA ALA A 19 -17.67 -5.88 -8.24
C ALA A 19 -16.74 -6.65 -7.30
N GLY A 20 -15.68 -5.99 -6.81
CA GLY A 20 -14.77 -6.53 -5.81
C GLY A 20 -15.47 -6.96 -4.53
N ALA A 21 -16.37 -6.13 -4.01
CA ALA A 21 -17.16 -6.45 -2.83
C ALA A 21 -18.06 -7.68 -3.06
N ALA A 22 -18.71 -7.77 -4.23
CA ALA A 22 -19.54 -8.93 -4.59
C ALA A 22 -18.71 -10.23 -4.65
N ASP A 23 -17.48 -10.15 -5.18
CA ASP A 23 -16.57 -11.28 -5.34
C ASP A 23 -15.69 -11.55 -4.10
N ARG A 24 -15.84 -10.76 -3.04
CA ARG A 24 -15.03 -10.80 -1.80
C ARG A 24 -13.53 -10.58 -2.02
N LEU A 25 -13.19 -9.75 -2.99
CA LEU A 25 -11.83 -9.33 -3.27
C LEU A 25 -11.42 -8.08 -2.47
N GLY A 26 -10.11 -7.91 -2.35
CA GLY A 26 -9.52 -6.65 -1.89
C GLY A 26 -9.69 -5.53 -2.91
N MET A 27 -9.64 -4.26 -2.47
CA MET A 27 -9.79 -3.13 -3.39
C MET A 27 -8.64 -3.08 -4.40
N GLY A 28 -7.40 -3.33 -3.97
CA GLY A 28 -6.25 -3.35 -4.86
C GLY A 28 -6.36 -4.42 -5.95
N GLU A 29 -6.75 -5.65 -5.59
CA GLU A 29 -6.99 -6.72 -6.57
C GLU A 29 -8.15 -6.38 -7.52
N SER A 30 -9.24 -5.83 -7.00
CA SER A 30 -10.43 -5.48 -7.79
C SER A 30 -10.13 -4.42 -8.84
N LEU A 31 -9.37 -3.39 -8.46
CA LEU A 31 -8.94 -2.34 -9.37
C LEU A 31 -7.88 -2.84 -10.37
N GLY A 32 -6.97 -3.71 -9.92
CA GLY A 32 -5.99 -4.38 -10.79
C GLY A 32 -6.67 -5.21 -11.87
N ARG A 33 -7.66 -6.03 -11.49
CA ARG A 33 -8.47 -6.83 -12.40
C ARG A 33 -9.21 -5.97 -13.42
N ALA A 34 -9.94 -4.96 -12.97
CA ALA A 34 -10.68 -4.07 -13.86
C ALA A 34 -9.76 -3.33 -14.84
N LEU A 35 -8.59 -2.87 -14.37
CA LEU A 35 -7.61 -2.21 -15.22
C LEU A 35 -6.97 -3.18 -16.23
N HIS A 36 -6.76 -4.43 -15.82
CA HIS A 36 -6.24 -5.50 -16.68
C HIS A 36 -7.20 -5.86 -17.80
N GLU A 37 -8.47 -6.08 -17.46
CA GLU A 37 -9.55 -6.36 -18.41
C GLU A 37 -9.78 -5.22 -19.41
N MET A 38 -9.69 -3.96 -18.95
CA MET A 38 -9.83 -2.79 -19.81
C MET A 38 -8.69 -2.64 -20.83
N ALA A 39 -7.50 -3.17 -20.52
CA ALA A 39 -6.31 -3.15 -21.38
C ALA A 39 -6.02 -1.78 -22.07
N PRO A 40 -5.87 -0.67 -21.31
CA PRO A 40 -5.69 0.65 -21.89
C PRO A 40 -4.36 0.75 -22.68
N PRO A 41 -4.24 1.70 -23.64
CA PRO A 41 -3.07 1.81 -24.54
C PRO A 41 -1.70 1.91 -23.84
N HIS A 42 -1.66 2.38 -22.60
CA HIS A 42 -0.44 2.52 -21.80
C HIS A 42 -0.45 1.68 -20.51
N ALA A 43 -1.20 0.57 -20.49
CA ALA A 43 -1.37 -0.26 -19.30
C ALA A 43 -0.05 -0.64 -18.59
N ARG A 44 1.01 -0.93 -19.35
CA ARG A 44 2.34 -1.33 -18.83
C ARG A 44 3.08 -0.26 -18.02
N VAL A 45 2.66 1.02 -18.07
CA VAL A 45 3.24 2.05 -17.20
C VAL A 45 2.50 2.19 -15.87
N SER A 46 1.32 1.56 -15.73
CA SER A 46 0.58 1.53 -14.49
C SER A 46 1.19 0.50 -13.54
N LEU A 47 1.52 0.95 -12.33
CA LEU A 47 1.97 0.08 -11.24
C LEU A 47 0.92 -0.97 -10.90
N LEU A 48 -0.35 -0.58 -10.88
CA LEU A 48 -1.46 -1.45 -10.51
C LEU A 48 -1.70 -2.54 -11.55
N TRP A 49 -1.68 -2.18 -12.84
CA TRP A 49 -1.81 -3.15 -13.93
C TRP A 49 -0.64 -4.14 -13.91
N SER A 50 0.58 -3.62 -13.77
CA SER A 50 1.79 -4.44 -13.80
C SER A 50 1.88 -5.38 -12.59
N ALA A 51 1.44 -4.94 -11.41
CA ALA A 51 1.38 -5.78 -10.22
C ALA A 51 0.35 -6.91 -10.40
N TYR A 52 -0.83 -6.59 -10.93
CA TYR A 52 -1.86 -7.60 -11.20
C TYR A 52 -1.39 -8.63 -12.24
N ASP A 53 -0.82 -8.18 -13.36
CA ASP A 53 -0.27 -9.04 -14.42
C ASP A 53 0.84 -9.97 -13.90
N ALA A 54 1.65 -9.49 -12.94
CA ALA A 54 2.71 -10.25 -12.29
C ALA A 54 2.23 -11.14 -11.12
N GLY A 55 0.93 -11.14 -10.78
CA GLY A 55 0.40 -11.86 -9.63
C GLY A 55 0.89 -11.34 -8.27
N LEU A 56 1.32 -10.08 -8.20
CA LEU A 56 1.80 -9.43 -6.98
C LEU A 56 0.61 -8.78 -6.23
N PRO A 57 0.46 -9.04 -4.93
CA PRO A 57 -0.64 -8.48 -4.16
C PRO A 57 -0.52 -6.96 -4.04
N VAL A 58 -1.63 -6.26 -4.24
CA VAL A 58 -1.77 -4.83 -3.98
C VAL A 58 -2.92 -4.63 -3.02
N THR A 59 -2.70 -3.82 -1.99
CA THR A 59 -3.73 -3.44 -1.01
C THR A 59 -3.98 -1.94 -1.06
N VAL A 60 -5.23 -1.52 -0.91
CA VAL A 60 -5.65 -0.11 -0.86
C VAL A 60 -6.36 0.16 0.47
N HIS A 61 -5.79 1.09 1.24
CA HIS A 61 -6.29 1.47 2.56
C HIS A 61 -6.92 2.86 2.50
N VAL A 62 -8.24 2.88 2.46
CA VAL A 62 -9.01 4.09 2.18
C VAL A 62 -9.16 4.96 3.42
N ALA A 63 -8.82 6.24 3.28
CA ALA A 63 -9.28 7.29 4.17
C ALA A 63 -10.46 8.01 3.51
N ILE A 64 -11.68 7.78 4.00
CA ILE A 64 -12.89 8.30 3.35
C ILE A 64 -12.83 9.84 3.32
N GLY A 65 -13.08 10.41 2.14
CA GLY A 65 -13.04 11.85 1.90
C GLY A 65 -11.69 12.42 1.46
N THR A 66 -10.62 11.61 1.37
CA THR A 66 -9.33 12.06 0.83
C THR A 66 -9.28 12.07 -0.69
N ASP A 67 -9.96 11.10 -1.31
CA ASP A 67 -10.00 10.96 -2.77
C ASP A 67 -11.32 11.41 -3.39
N ILE A 68 -11.23 11.94 -4.60
CA ILE A 68 -12.38 12.41 -5.39
C ILE A 68 -13.39 11.31 -5.71
N VAL A 69 -12.97 10.04 -5.69
CA VAL A 69 -13.86 8.90 -5.97
C VAL A 69 -14.93 8.74 -4.89
N HIS A 70 -14.71 9.25 -3.68
CA HIS A 70 -15.66 9.17 -2.56
C HIS A 70 -16.83 10.13 -2.67
N ILE A 71 -16.68 11.21 -3.45
CA ILE A 71 -17.74 12.21 -3.67
C ILE A 71 -18.51 11.97 -4.97
N HIS A 72 -18.19 10.89 -5.69
CA HIS A 72 -18.87 10.51 -6.92
C HIS A 72 -20.25 9.90 -6.59
N PRO A 73 -21.32 10.18 -7.36
CA PRO A 73 -22.66 9.63 -7.08
C PRO A 73 -22.74 8.09 -7.06
N ASN A 74 -21.82 7.41 -7.76
CA ASN A 74 -21.71 5.95 -7.78
C ASN A 74 -20.89 5.37 -6.61
N ALA A 75 -20.43 6.21 -5.67
CA ALA A 75 -19.66 5.74 -4.53
C ALA A 75 -20.52 4.89 -3.59
N ASP A 76 -20.05 3.68 -3.28
CA ASP A 76 -20.68 2.77 -2.34
C ASP A 76 -19.78 2.62 -1.11
N GLY A 77 -20.21 3.21 0.00
CA GLY A 77 -19.45 3.19 1.26
C GLY A 77 -19.35 1.78 1.87
N ALA A 78 -20.35 0.92 1.67
CA ALA A 78 -20.31 -0.45 2.16
C ALA A 78 -19.29 -1.27 1.37
N ALA A 79 -19.32 -1.17 0.04
CA ALA A 79 -18.34 -1.82 -0.83
C ALA A 79 -16.92 -1.32 -0.51
N THR A 80 -16.73 -0.01 -0.44
CA THR A 80 -15.44 0.64 -0.10
C THR A 80 -14.88 0.12 1.23
N GLY A 81 -15.70 0.12 2.28
CA GLY A 81 -15.30 -0.36 3.60
C GLY A 81 -14.97 -1.85 3.60
N GLN A 82 -15.79 -2.66 2.92
CA GLN A 82 -15.58 -4.11 2.81
C GLN A 82 -14.26 -4.43 2.10
N THR A 83 -14.04 -3.88 0.90
CA THR A 83 -12.84 -4.18 0.10
C THR A 83 -11.58 -3.65 0.75
N SER A 84 -11.63 -2.47 1.39
CA SER A 84 -10.46 -1.94 2.12
C SER A 84 -10.15 -2.72 3.40
N HIS A 85 -11.16 -3.25 4.08
CA HIS A 85 -10.94 -4.15 5.21
C HIS A 85 -10.39 -5.52 4.78
N GLN A 86 -10.84 -6.04 3.63
CA GLN A 86 -10.28 -7.25 3.03
C GLN A 86 -8.78 -7.06 2.72
N ASP A 87 -8.42 -5.91 2.15
CA ASP A 87 -7.03 -5.51 1.93
C ASP A 87 -6.24 -5.39 3.23
N PHE A 88 -6.83 -4.87 4.31
CA PHE A 88 -6.17 -4.84 5.62
C PHE A 88 -5.84 -6.25 6.14
N ARG A 89 -6.75 -7.21 5.96
CA ARG A 89 -6.50 -8.62 6.36
C ARG A 89 -5.40 -9.26 5.52
N LEU A 90 -5.38 -9.00 4.22
CA LEU A 90 -4.30 -9.45 3.32
C LEU A 90 -2.96 -8.82 3.72
N LEU A 91 -2.93 -7.53 4.02
CA LEU A 91 -1.71 -6.89 4.50
C LEU A 91 -1.23 -7.49 5.83
N CYS A 92 -2.13 -7.88 6.73
CA CYS A 92 -1.73 -8.59 7.96
C CYS A 92 -1.02 -9.92 7.66
N SER A 93 -1.46 -10.69 6.66
CA SER A 93 -0.76 -11.93 6.29
C SER A 93 0.61 -11.65 5.66
N ILE A 94 0.72 -10.60 4.84
CA ILE A 94 2.01 -10.17 4.25
C ILE A 94 2.97 -9.68 5.36
N VAL A 95 2.48 -8.88 6.30
CA VAL A 95 3.30 -8.37 7.42
C VAL A 95 3.83 -9.50 8.30
N ARG A 96 3.08 -10.59 8.46
CA ARG A 96 3.57 -11.79 9.16
C ARG A 96 4.83 -12.37 8.50
N GLU A 97 4.95 -12.29 7.19
CA GLU A 97 6.10 -12.82 6.44
C GLU A 97 7.37 -11.97 6.59
N LEU A 98 7.30 -10.84 7.32
CA LEU A 98 8.50 -10.05 7.61
C LEU A 98 9.42 -10.71 8.65
N ASP A 99 8.91 -11.67 9.45
CA ASP A 99 9.71 -12.35 10.50
C ASP A 99 11.00 -12.96 9.92
N GLY A 100 12.13 -12.68 10.58
CA GLY A 100 13.41 -13.30 10.22
C GLY A 100 14.14 -12.69 9.02
N GLY A 101 13.86 -11.43 8.68
CA GLY A 101 14.68 -10.65 7.73
C GLY A 101 13.93 -9.85 6.68
N GLY A 102 12.60 -9.80 6.73
CA GLY A 102 11.80 -9.03 5.79
C GLY A 102 12.01 -7.52 5.89
N VAL A 103 11.55 -6.80 4.87
CA VAL A 103 11.72 -5.35 4.75
C VAL A 103 10.38 -4.67 4.50
N TYR A 104 10.07 -3.63 5.28
CA TYR A 104 8.95 -2.73 5.05
C TYR A 104 9.46 -1.32 4.73
N LEU A 105 8.96 -0.74 3.63
CA LEU A 105 9.29 0.62 3.20
C LEU A 105 8.05 1.50 3.28
N ASN A 106 8.09 2.56 4.07
CA ASN A 106 7.09 3.62 4.06
C ASN A 106 7.56 4.74 3.13
N LEU A 107 6.92 4.89 1.98
CA LEU A 107 7.26 5.89 0.97
C LEU A 107 6.17 6.99 0.96
N GLY A 108 6.49 8.15 1.54
CA GLY A 108 5.65 9.36 1.43
C GLY A 108 4.32 9.40 2.18
N SER A 109 3.98 8.38 2.97
CA SER A 109 2.77 8.40 3.80
C SER A 109 3.07 8.91 5.20
N ALA A 110 2.56 10.08 5.55
CA ALA A 110 2.73 10.67 6.88
C ALA A 110 1.76 10.11 7.93
N VAL A 111 0.63 9.51 7.53
CA VAL A 111 -0.44 9.11 8.45
C VAL A 111 -1.02 7.73 8.14
N VAL A 112 -1.64 7.54 6.97
CA VAL A 112 -2.46 6.35 6.68
C VAL A 112 -1.65 5.06 6.77
N LEU A 113 -0.57 4.92 5.99
CA LEU A 113 0.23 3.69 6.00
C LEU A 113 0.97 3.47 7.32
N PRO A 114 1.56 4.50 7.98
CA PRO A 114 2.12 4.32 9.33
C PRO A 114 1.13 3.75 10.35
N GLU A 115 -0.12 4.22 10.36
CA GLU A 115 -1.14 3.70 11.29
C GLU A 115 -1.58 2.29 10.90
N VAL A 116 -1.84 2.04 9.61
CA VAL A 116 -2.22 0.72 9.10
C VAL A 116 -1.14 -0.32 9.40
N PHE A 117 0.12 -0.04 9.07
CA PHE A 117 1.24 -0.94 9.31
C PHE A 117 1.38 -1.28 10.79
N LEU A 118 1.32 -0.28 11.67
CA LEU A 118 1.39 -0.53 13.11
C LEU A 118 0.25 -1.45 13.58
N LYS A 119 -0.96 -1.30 13.02
CA LYS A 119 -2.09 -2.20 13.37
C LYS A 119 -1.87 -3.61 12.84
N CYS A 120 -1.33 -3.78 11.64
CA CYS A 120 -0.95 -5.10 11.14
C CYS A 120 0.07 -5.78 12.06
N VAL A 121 1.12 -5.06 12.48
CA VAL A 121 2.13 -5.56 13.44
C VAL A 121 1.48 -5.97 14.76
N THR A 122 0.57 -5.14 15.29
CA THR A 122 -0.20 -5.46 16.51
C THR A 122 -1.05 -6.71 16.33
N VAL A 123 -1.79 -6.84 15.23
CA VAL A 123 -2.63 -8.02 14.94
C VAL A 123 -1.79 -9.29 14.87
N VAL A 124 -0.70 -9.27 14.09
CA VAL A 124 0.18 -10.44 13.92
C VAL A 124 0.72 -10.91 15.27
N ARG A 125 1.23 -10.00 16.11
CA ARG A 125 1.77 -10.34 17.43
C ARG A 125 0.68 -10.82 18.40
N ASN A 126 -0.49 -10.19 18.40
CA ASN A 126 -1.60 -10.58 19.28
C ASN A 126 -2.21 -11.93 18.92
N LEU A 127 -2.08 -12.37 17.66
CA LEU A 127 -2.44 -13.72 17.23
C LEU A 127 -1.38 -14.78 17.58
N GLY A 128 -0.30 -14.40 18.27
CA GLY A 128 0.74 -15.31 18.74
C GLY A 128 1.83 -15.64 17.71
N TYR A 129 1.81 -14.99 16.54
CA TYR A 129 2.88 -15.17 15.56
C TYR A 129 4.14 -14.40 16.00
N ARG A 130 5.30 -15.01 15.73
CA ARG A 130 6.58 -14.30 15.83
C ARG A 130 6.66 -13.25 14.72
N LEU A 131 7.16 -12.07 15.08
CA LEU A 131 7.40 -10.98 14.16
C LEU A 131 8.56 -10.14 14.69
N GLN A 132 9.77 -10.64 14.40
CA GLN A 132 11.06 -10.17 14.89
C GLN A 132 12.08 -10.11 13.74
N ASP A 133 13.20 -9.43 13.98
CA ASP A 133 14.38 -9.36 13.11
C ASP A 133 14.09 -8.86 11.68
N PHE A 134 13.15 -7.93 11.54
CA PHE A 134 12.83 -7.29 10.27
C PHE A 134 13.34 -5.86 10.21
N THR A 135 13.44 -5.32 9.00
CA THR A 135 13.90 -3.97 8.74
C THR A 135 12.75 -3.08 8.29
N THR A 136 12.73 -1.85 8.79
CA THR A 136 11.81 -0.80 8.34
C THR A 136 12.59 0.40 7.87
N ALA A 137 12.08 1.10 6.86
CA ALA A 137 12.62 2.39 6.46
C ALA A 137 11.51 3.37 6.11
N ASN A 138 11.63 4.60 6.59
CA ASN A 138 10.77 5.71 6.21
C ASN A 138 11.48 6.64 5.23
N PHE A 139 10.82 6.99 4.13
CA PHE A 139 11.30 7.93 3.12
C PHE A 139 10.30 9.08 3.00
N ASP A 140 10.74 10.29 3.35
CA ASP A 140 9.91 11.48 3.30
C ASP A 140 10.75 12.74 3.08
N PHE A 141 10.14 13.81 2.58
CA PHE A 141 10.77 15.12 2.46
C PHE A 141 10.97 15.75 3.84
N ILE A 142 10.07 15.46 4.78
CA ILE A 142 10.06 16.00 6.14
C ILE A 142 9.91 14.87 7.15
N GLN A 143 10.64 14.97 8.26
CA GLN A 143 10.52 14.02 9.35
C GLN A 143 9.26 14.28 10.18
N HIS A 144 8.28 13.39 10.04
CA HIS A 144 7.03 13.42 10.80
C HIS A 144 7.09 12.51 12.03
N TYR A 145 6.45 12.94 13.12
CA TYR A 145 6.38 12.15 14.37
C TYR A 145 5.78 10.74 14.17
N ARG A 146 4.70 10.63 13.38
CA ARG A 146 3.99 9.36 13.19
C ARG A 146 4.84 8.30 12.47
N PRO A 147 5.42 8.54 11.28
CA PRO A 147 6.33 7.58 10.67
C PRO A 147 7.54 7.25 11.56
N MET A 148 8.12 8.25 12.22
CA MET A 148 9.24 8.02 13.15
C MET A 148 8.87 7.08 14.31
N THR A 149 7.64 7.15 14.79
CA THR A 149 7.18 6.33 15.91
C THR A 149 6.64 4.98 15.45
N ASN A 150 5.73 4.99 14.47
CA ASN A 150 4.91 3.86 14.06
C ASN A 150 5.53 3.02 12.94
N VAL A 151 6.57 3.51 12.26
CA VAL A 151 7.36 2.73 11.28
C VAL A 151 8.76 2.46 11.84
N VAL A 152 9.49 3.51 12.19
CA VAL A 152 10.94 3.41 12.47
C VAL A 152 11.27 2.84 13.86
N ARG A 153 10.44 3.12 14.88
CA ARG A 153 10.77 2.77 16.29
C ARG A 153 9.97 1.59 16.83
N ARG A 154 8.65 1.74 16.98
CA ARG A 154 7.81 0.76 17.68
C ARG A 154 7.77 -0.63 17.03
N PRO A 155 7.66 -0.76 15.70
CA PRO A 155 7.56 -2.07 15.08
C PRO A 155 8.77 -2.96 15.34
N VAL A 156 9.97 -2.38 15.30
CA VAL A 156 11.27 -3.07 15.44
C VAL A 156 11.87 -2.93 16.85
N ALA A 157 11.08 -2.48 17.83
CA ALA A 157 11.56 -2.32 19.19
C ALA A 157 11.94 -3.69 19.79
N GLY A 158 13.17 -3.78 20.30
CA GLY A 158 13.72 -5.01 20.89
C GLY A 158 14.39 -5.97 19.90
N SER A 159 13.97 -5.98 18.63
CA SER A 159 14.55 -6.82 17.58
C SER A 159 14.18 -6.27 16.20
N GLY A 160 15.19 -6.11 15.33
CA GLY A 160 15.06 -5.48 14.01
C GLY A 160 15.78 -4.12 13.91
N ARG A 161 15.62 -3.45 12.77
CA ARG A 161 16.28 -2.17 12.47
C ARG A 161 15.31 -1.19 11.82
N GLY A 162 15.36 0.06 12.26
CA GLY A 162 14.56 1.15 11.71
C GLY A 162 15.43 2.25 11.15
N PHE A 163 15.17 2.64 9.90
CA PHE A 163 15.87 3.72 9.21
C PHE A 163 14.92 4.86 8.85
N SER A 164 15.45 6.07 8.79
CA SER A 164 14.71 7.22 8.28
C SER A 164 15.59 8.01 7.33
N PHE A 165 15.09 8.25 6.12
CA PHE A 165 15.76 8.96 5.05
C PHE A 165 14.95 10.22 4.73
N THR A 166 15.58 11.37 4.88
CA THR A 166 14.97 12.67 4.55
C THR A 166 15.47 13.14 3.19
N GLY A 167 14.57 13.41 2.27
CA GLY A 167 14.92 13.97 0.97
C GLY A 167 13.84 13.76 -0.08
N HIS A 168 14.10 14.32 -1.25
CA HIS A 168 13.24 14.27 -2.42
C HIS A 168 13.05 12.84 -2.93
N HIS A 169 11.80 12.37 -3.08
CA HIS A 169 11.50 11.01 -3.52
C HIS A 169 12.00 10.71 -4.94
N GLU A 170 11.98 11.72 -5.82
CA GLU A 170 12.50 11.66 -7.18
C GLU A 170 14.00 11.36 -7.23
N ILE A 171 14.72 11.55 -6.12
CA ILE A 171 16.13 11.18 -5.96
C ILE A 171 16.26 9.87 -5.18
N LEU A 172 15.63 9.80 -4.00
CA LEU A 172 15.84 8.69 -3.07
C LEU A 172 15.32 7.35 -3.59
N ILE A 173 14.15 7.32 -4.24
CA ILE A 173 13.55 6.08 -4.73
C ILE A 173 14.37 5.49 -5.89
N PRO A 174 14.75 6.27 -6.94
CA PRO A 174 15.63 5.76 -7.99
C PRO A 174 17.00 5.30 -7.48
N LEU A 175 17.61 6.03 -6.53
CA LEU A 175 18.89 5.64 -5.94
C LEU A 175 18.80 4.32 -5.17
N LEU A 176 17.73 4.13 -4.37
CA LEU A 176 17.48 2.87 -3.69
C LEU A 176 17.34 1.73 -4.69
N ALA A 177 16.52 1.92 -5.73
CA ALA A 177 16.31 0.92 -6.77
C ALA A 177 17.61 0.58 -7.51
N ALA A 178 18.42 1.58 -7.86
CA ALA A 178 19.72 1.38 -8.51
C ALA A 178 20.70 0.62 -7.61
N SER A 179 20.75 0.93 -6.31
CA SER A 179 21.63 0.29 -5.34
C SER A 179 21.27 -1.19 -5.12
N ILE A 180 19.98 -1.52 -5.08
CA ILE A 180 19.51 -2.91 -4.99
C ILE A 180 19.89 -3.69 -6.26
N LYS A 181 19.69 -3.09 -7.44
CA LYS A 181 20.03 -3.71 -8.72
C LYS A 181 21.53 -3.95 -8.88
N SER A 182 22.37 -2.99 -8.48
CA SER A 182 23.84 -3.12 -8.60
C SER A 182 24.43 -4.16 -7.64
N THR A 183 23.82 -4.35 -6.48
CA THR A 183 24.24 -5.39 -5.52
C THR A 183 23.88 -6.79 -6.03
N SER A 184 22.73 -6.92 -6.70
CA SER A 184 22.23 -8.20 -7.23
C SER A 184 23.01 -8.70 -8.46
N SER A 185 23.76 -7.84 -9.13
CA SER A 185 24.59 -8.21 -10.29
C SER A 185 26.01 -8.67 -9.92
N HIS A 186 26.36 -8.66 -8.62
CA HIS A 186 27.68 -9.04 -8.11
C HIS A 186 27.63 -10.30 -7.22
N SER A 187 26.52 -11.03 -7.24
CA SER A 187 26.28 -12.33 -6.58
C SER A 187 25.84 -13.36 -7.60
#